data_AF-A0A556PVQ5-F1
#
_entry.id   AF-A0A556PVQ5-F1
#
_cell.length_a   1.000
_cell.length_b   1.000
_cell.length_c   1.000
_cell.angle_alpha   90.00
_cell.angle_beta   90.00
_cell.angle_gamma   90.00
#
_symmetry.space_group_name_H-M   'P 1'
#
loop_
_entity.id
_entity.type
_entity.pdbx_description
1 polymer ?
#
loop_
_entity_poly.entity_id
_entity_poly.type
_entity_poly.pdbx_seq_one_letter_code
_entity_poly.pdbx_strand_id
1 'polypeptide(L)'
;MKWYKLVAPAAVGLIAGAVIGKKVKDQWLIPEVALNRVKEMYKEDGPISGSWIMMQKEPYEKDGETYTVYRGGISRNIDGVTSQYQFKVNAKNGEILSTGKVS
;
A
#
# COMPACT_ATOMS: atom_id res chain seq x y z
N MET A 1 4.41 46.52 28.49
CA MET A 1 3.93 45.12 28.45
C MET A 1 5.09 44.20 28.11
N LYS A 2 5.28 43.11 28.88
CA LYS A 2 6.45 42.21 28.79
C LYS A 2 6.28 41.18 27.66
N TRP A 3 6.56 41.61 26.43
CA TRP A 3 6.45 40.86 25.16
C TRP A 3 7.13 39.48 25.14
N TYR A 4 8.18 39.26 25.92
CA TYR A 4 8.86 37.96 26.05
C TYR A 4 7.99 36.83 26.61
N LYS A 5 6.88 37.15 27.31
CA LYS A 5 5.93 36.15 27.81
C LYS A 5 5.08 35.51 26.71
N LEU A 6 5.04 36.08 25.51
CA LEU A 6 4.33 35.55 24.34
C LEU A 6 5.21 34.65 23.45
N VAL A 7 6.53 34.79 23.54
CA VAL A 7 7.48 34.06 22.70
C VAL A 7 7.74 32.64 23.23
N ALA A 8 7.70 32.47 24.56
CA ALA A 8 7.96 31.17 25.19
C ALA A 8 6.91 30.08 24.84
N PRO A 9 5.58 30.34 24.84
CA PRO A 9 4.58 29.35 24.42
C PRO A 9 4.65 29.02 22.92
N ALA A 10 4.96 30.03 22.09
CA ALA A 10 5.06 29.85 20.63
C ALA A 10 6.24 28.96 20.24
N ALA A 11 7.38 29.10 20.92
CA ALA A 11 8.56 28.26 20.69
C ALA A 11 8.32 26.78 21.08
N VAL A 12 7.62 26.53 22.19
CA VAL A 12 7.28 25.17 22.63
C VAL A 12 6.27 24.51 21.66
N GLY A 13 5.29 25.26 21.17
CA GLY A 13 4.32 24.79 20.18
C GLY A 13 4.96 24.39 18.84
N LEU A 14 5.93 25.17 18.35
CA LEU A 14 6.66 24.86 17.12
C LEU A 14 7.51 23.58 17.22
N ILE A 15 8.16 23.35 18.36
CA ILE A 15 8.98 22.15 18.59
C ILE A 15 8.07 20.91 18.67
N ALA A 16 6.97 20.99 19.42
CA ALA A 16 6.00 19.89 19.52
C ALA A 16 5.37 19.55 18.15
N GLY A 17 4.98 20.57 17.36
CA GLY A 17 4.43 20.39 16.02
C GLY A 17 5.41 19.74 15.03
N ALA A 18 6.68 20.12 15.06
CA ALA A 18 7.71 19.54 14.18
C ALA A 18 8.01 18.06 14.50
N VAL A 19 7.96 17.67 15.78
CA VAL A 19 8.17 16.29 16.21
C VAL A 19 6.99 15.40 15.83
N ILE A 20 5.75 15.91 15.93
CA ILE A 20 4.55 15.18 15.53
C ILE A 20 4.48 15.03 13.99
N GLY A 21 4.82 16.08 13.25
CA GLY A 21 4.82 16.07 11.77
C GLY A 21 5.79 15.05 11.16
N LYS A 22 6.94 14.81 11.81
CA LYS A 22 7.90 13.75 11.40
C LYS A 22 7.44 12.32 11.72
N LYS A 23 6.39 12.15 12.53
CA LYS A 23 5.92 10.86 13.03
C LYS A 23 4.60 10.39 12.41
N VAL A 24 4.14 11.06 11.35
CA VAL A 24 3.25 10.42 10.34
C VAL A 24 4.11 9.43 9.55
N LYS A 25 4.60 8.42 10.28
CA LYS A 25 5.42 7.33 9.80
C LYS A 25 4.57 6.51 8.85
N ASP A 26 5.03 6.39 7.61
CA ASP A 26 4.73 5.32 6.65
C ASP A 26 3.68 4.32 7.15
N GLN A 27 2.40 4.70 7.12
CA GLN A 27 1.34 3.78 7.49
C GLN A 27 1.15 2.85 6.30
N TRP A 28 1.49 1.57 6.50
CA TRP A 28 1.20 0.56 5.50
C TRP A 28 -0.30 0.35 5.38
N LEU A 29 -0.75 0.12 4.15
CA LEU A 29 -2.10 -0.33 3.89
C LEU A 29 -2.36 -1.65 4.60
N ILE A 30 -3.58 -1.81 5.11
CA ILE A 30 -4.07 -3.11 5.56
C ILE A 30 -4.14 -4.01 4.31
N PRO A 31 -3.76 -5.30 4.39
CA PRO A 31 -3.75 -6.20 3.23
C PRO A 31 -5.05 -6.21 2.44
N GLU A 32 -6.20 -6.20 3.13
CA GLU A 32 -7.52 -6.17 2.50
C GLU A 32 -7.75 -4.90 1.65
N VAL A 33 -7.26 -3.75 2.11
CA VAL A 33 -7.33 -2.49 1.35
C VAL A 33 -6.46 -2.58 0.09
N ALA A 34 -5.26 -3.15 0.21
CA ALA A 34 -4.39 -3.38 -0.94
C ALA A 34 -5.03 -4.37 -1.93
N LEU A 35 -5.62 -5.47 -1.45
CA LEU A 35 -6.32 -6.46 -2.27
C LEU A 35 -7.50 -5.83 -3.02
N ASN A 36 -8.29 -4.99 -2.36
CA ASN A 36 -9.41 -4.31 -3.01
C ASN A 36 -8.96 -3.38 -4.13
N ARG A 37 -7.86 -2.65 -3.96
CA ARG A 37 -7.27 -1.83 -5.04
C ARG A 37 -6.84 -2.67 -6.23
N VAL A 38 -6.18 -3.80 -5.99
CA VAL A 38 -5.79 -4.73 -7.06
C VAL A 38 -7.04 -5.25 -7.78
N LYS A 39 -8.07 -5.68 -7.04
CA LYS A 39 -9.33 -6.14 -7.64
C LYS A 39 -10.01 -5.07 -8.48
N GLU A 40 -9.98 -3.81 -8.05
CA GLU A 40 -10.53 -2.68 -8.82
C GLU A 40 -9.83 -2.52 -10.17
N MET A 41 -8.49 -2.55 -10.21
CA MET A 41 -7.76 -2.49 -11.47
C MET A 41 -8.02 -3.72 -12.36
N TYR A 42 -8.19 -4.90 -11.77
CA TYR A 42 -8.54 -6.12 -12.49
C TYR A 42 -10.02 -6.22 -12.87
N LYS A 43 -10.90 -5.31 -12.46
CA LYS A 43 -12.30 -5.36 -12.95
C LYS A 43 -12.40 -4.92 -14.41
N GLU A 44 -11.44 -4.14 -14.91
CA GLU A 44 -11.45 -3.63 -16.28
C GLU A 44 -11.36 -4.75 -17.33
N ASP A 45 -10.66 -5.87 -17.03
CA ASP A 45 -10.56 -7.01 -17.95
C ASP A 45 -11.45 -8.22 -17.57
N GLY A 46 -12.55 -7.99 -16.86
CA GLY A 46 -13.63 -8.97 -16.68
C GLY A 46 -13.80 -9.51 -15.24
N PRO A 47 -14.77 -10.44 -15.05
CA PRO A 47 -15.19 -10.87 -13.71
C PRO A 47 -14.09 -11.65 -12.99
N ILE A 48 -13.91 -11.32 -11.70
CA ILE A 48 -13.02 -12.02 -10.78
C ILE A 48 -13.81 -13.17 -10.13
N SER A 49 -13.33 -14.40 -10.28
CA SER A 49 -13.94 -15.59 -9.65
C SER A 49 -13.33 -15.91 -8.28
N GLY A 50 -12.14 -15.41 -7.97
CA GLY A 50 -11.50 -15.59 -6.67
C GLY A 50 -10.30 -14.68 -6.47
N SER A 51 -9.92 -14.46 -5.20
CA SER A 51 -8.77 -13.61 -4.86
C SER A 51 -8.21 -13.96 -3.49
N TRP A 52 -6.90 -13.80 -3.30
CA TRP A 52 -6.24 -13.96 -2.01
C TRP A 52 -5.07 -12.97 -1.85
N ILE A 53 -4.70 -12.69 -0.60
CA ILE A 53 -3.52 -11.88 -0.27
C ILE A 53 -2.85 -12.44 0.99
N MET A 54 -1.53 -12.52 1.00
CA MET A 54 -0.75 -12.84 2.19
C MET A 54 -0.60 -11.60 3.06
N MET A 55 -0.94 -11.74 4.35
CA MET A 55 -0.81 -10.65 5.32
C MET A 55 0.66 -10.33 5.66
N GLN A 56 1.58 -11.26 5.38
CA GLN A 56 2.99 -11.06 5.58
C GLN A 56 3.54 -10.08 4.53
N LYS A 57 4.24 -9.05 5.02
CA LYS A 57 4.99 -8.12 4.18
C LYS A 57 6.36 -8.69 3.88
N GLU A 58 6.82 -8.48 2.66
CA GLU A 58 8.11 -9.00 2.20
C GLU A 58 8.87 -7.93 1.42
N PRO A 59 10.21 -7.90 1.52
CA PRO A 59 11.02 -7.04 0.66
C PRO A 59 10.94 -7.52 -0.79
N TYR A 60 10.92 -6.59 -1.72
CA TYR A 60 10.93 -6.84 -3.15
C TYR A 60 11.80 -5.81 -3.86
N GLU A 61 12.88 -6.27 -4.47
CA GLU A 61 13.78 -5.47 -5.31
C GLU A 61 13.18 -5.31 -6.70
N LYS A 62 13.06 -4.06 -7.17
CA LYS A 62 12.69 -3.73 -8.54
C LYS A 62 13.40 -2.44 -8.96
N ASP A 63 14.01 -2.43 -10.13
CA ASP A 63 14.67 -1.26 -10.73
C ASP A 63 15.71 -0.58 -9.81
N GLY A 64 16.37 -1.36 -8.96
CA GLY A 64 17.39 -0.86 -8.01
C GLY A 64 16.82 -0.27 -6.71
N GLU A 65 15.50 -0.34 -6.50
CA GLU A 65 14.82 0.08 -5.28
C GLU A 65 14.22 -1.11 -4.53
N THR A 66 14.30 -1.08 -3.20
CA THR A 66 13.65 -2.07 -2.33
C THR A 66 12.27 -1.59 -1.89
N TYR A 67 11.23 -2.30 -2.31
CA TYR A 67 9.86 -2.07 -1.88
C TYR A 67 9.45 -3.05 -0.79
N THR A 68 8.52 -2.63 0.08
CA THR A 68 7.81 -3.55 0.97
C THR A 68 6.49 -3.91 0.31
N VAL A 69 6.23 -5.18 0.04
CA VAL A 69 5.06 -5.64 -0.72
C VAL A 69 4.22 -6.65 0.03
N TYR A 70 2.96 -6.75 -0.39
CA TYR A 70 2.13 -7.92 -0.18
C TYR A 70 2.12 -8.78 -1.44
N ARG A 71 2.15 -10.10 -1.27
CA ARG A 71 1.90 -11.08 -2.34
C ARG A 71 0.44 -11.49 -2.34
N GLY A 72 -0.12 -11.70 -3.52
CA GLY A 72 -1.47 -12.20 -3.68
C GLY A 72 -1.72 -12.80 -5.05
N GLY A 73 -2.97 -13.17 -5.29
CA GLY A 73 -3.41 -13.65 -6.59
C GLY A 73 -4.87 -13.37 -6.88
N ILE A 74 -5.19 -13.35 -8.17
CA ILE A 74 -6.55 -13.20 -8.71
C ILE A 74 -6.81 -14.35 -9.68
N SER A 75 -7.98 -14.95 -9.54
CA SER A 75 -8.50 -15.95 -10.48
C SER A 75 -9.65 -15.35 -11.27
N ARG A 76 -9.69 -15.67 -12.56
CA ARG A 76 -10.81 -15.37 -13.46
C ARG A 76 -11.31 -16.66 -14.09
N ASN A 77 -12.60 -16.72 -14.35
CA ASN A 77 -13.21 -17.75 -15.19
C ASN A 77 -14.01 -17.02 -16.28
N ILE A 78 -13.59 -17.19 -17.53
CA ILE A 78 -14.25 -16.61 -18.70
C ILE A 78 -14.52 -17.77 -19.65
N ASP A 79 -15.80 -17.99 -19.99
CA ASP A 79 -16.25 -19.05 -20.90
C ASP A 79 -15.70 -20.45 -20.55
N GLY A 80 -15.63 -20.76 -19.25
CA GLY A 80 -15.11 -22.04 -18.73
C GLY A 80 -13.59 -22.11 -18.65
N VAL A 81 -12.86 -21.15 -19.20
CA VAL A 81 -11.40 -21.06 -19.11
C VAL A 81 -11.01 -20.33 -17.83
N THR A 82 -10.30 -21.03 -16.95
CA THR A 82 -9.78 -20.45 -15.71
C THR A 82 -8.37 -19.90 -15.95
N SER A 83 -8.16 -18.61 -15.68
CA SER A 83 -6.83 -18.00 -15.68
C SER A 83 -6.48 -17.50 -14.28
N GLN A 84 -5.24 -17.73 -13.84
CA GLN A 84 -4.75 -17.30 -12.54
C GLN A 84 -3.57 -16.35 -12.70
N TYR A 85 -3.60 -15.28 -11.92
CA TYR A 85 -2.56 -14.26 -11.90
C TYR A 85 -2.02 -14.13 -10.49
N GLN A 86 -0.71 -13.95 -10.37
CA GLN A 86 -0.06 -13.54 -9.14
C GLN A 86 0.37 -12.09 -9.25
N PHE A 87 0.29 -11.37 -8.14
CA PHE A 87 0.73 -9.99 -8.05
C PHE A 87 1.58 -9.74 -6.81
N LYS A 88 2.42 -8.70 -6.92
CA LYS A 88 3.11 -8.05 -5.80
C LYS A 88 2.63 -6.60 -5.75
N VAL A 89 2.04 -6.19 -4.64
CA VAL A 89 1.49 -4.85 -4.46
C VAL A 89 2.25 -4.11 -3.35
N ASN A 90 2.64 -2.86 -3.61
CA ASN A 90 3.36 -2.01 -2.68
C ASN A 90 2.50 -1.75 -1.43
N ALA A 91 3.03 -2.13 -0.26
CA ALA A 91 2.33 -2.04 1.01
C ALA A 91 2.11 -0.59 1.47
N LYS A 92 2.82 0.40 0.92
CA LYS A 92 2.64 1.82 1.27
C LYS A 92 1.48 2.47 0.53
N ASN A 93 1.37 2.25 -0.78
CA ASN A 93 0.46 3.00 -1.66
C ASN A 93 -0.49 2.12 -2.49
N GLY A 94 -0.38 0.79 -2.43
CA GLY A 94 -1.26 -0.12 -3.16
C GLY A 94 -0.96 -0.25 -4.66
N GLU A 95 0.19 0.26 -5.11
CA GLU A 95 0.66 0.15 -6.50
C GLU A 95 1.06 -1.29 -6.85
N ILE A 96 0.65 -1.79 -8.01
CA ILE A 96 1.08 -3.12 -8.49
C ILE A 96 2.48 -3.01 -9.07
N LEU A 97 3.46 -3.60 -8.40
CA LEU A 97 4.85 -3.59 -8.85
C LEU A 97 5.18 -4.75 -9.78
N SER A 98 4.45 -5.86 -9.67
CA SER A 98 4.64 -7.03 -10.52
C SER A 98 3.34 -7.77 -10.67
N THR A 99 3.08 -8.28 -11.87
CA THR A 99 2.00 -9.22 -12.15
C THR A 99 2.46 -10.27 -13.16
N GLY A 100 1.95 -11.49 -13.05
CA GLY A 100 2.25 -12.57 -13.98
C GLY A 100 1.16 -13.63 -14.00
N LYS A 101 0.88 -14.18 -15.19
CA LYS A 101 -0.02 -15.32 -15.36
C LYS A 101 0.68 -16.59 -14.87
N VAL A 102 -0.04 -17.40 -14.10
CA VAL A 102 0.44 -18.66 -13.51
C VAL A 102 -0.16 -19.88 -14.22
N SER A 103 -1.43 -19.79 -14.60
CA SER A 103 -2.16 -20.82 -15.36
C SER A 103 -3.15 -20.17 -16.30
#